data_AF-A0A519TR32-F1
#
_entry.id   AF-A0A519TR32-F1
#
_cell.length_a   1.000
_cell.length_b   1.000
_cell.length_c   1.000
_cell.angle_alpha   90.00
_cell.angle_beta   90.00
_cell.angle_gamma   90.00
#
_symmetry.space_group_name_H-M   'P 1'
#
loop_
_entity.id
_entity.type
_entity.pdbx_description
1 polymer ?
#
loop_
_entity_poly.entity_id
_entity_poly.type
_entity_poly.pdbx_seq_one_letter_code
_entity_poly.pdbx_strand_id
1 'polypeptide(L)'
;MTNAQLGLAALLNLACLTTQAQAVNSLGMTLISVPAGAFYMGSERDGKEVDESPVHRVTLSAPFRMAATEVTNAQYEAFDPQHKQLRGKRGFSTQDEEAVVFVNYQQANAFCAWLSKKEGKPYRLPTEAEWEYACRAGTVTDFSTGSSLPQVYQKNQATDRNTAVVSLKVAQTPANPWGFYDLH
;
A
#
# COMPACT_ATOMS: atom_id res chain seq x y z
N MET A 1 46.39 39.13 -12.36
CA MET A 1 45.00 39.43 -12.75
C MET A 1 44.28 38.10 -12.93
N THR A 2 43.19 37.97 -12.19
CA THR A 2 42.34 36.79 -11.98
C THR A 2 41.67 36.29 -13.26
N ASN A 3 41.42 34.98 -13.35
CA ASN A 3 40.06 34.47 -13.58
C ASN A 3 40.03 32.93 -13.50
N ALA A 4 39.51 32.44 -12.38
CA ALA A 4 38.98 31.10 -12.25
C ALA A 4 37.57 31.07 -12.87
N GLN A 5 37.33 30.22 -13.86
CA GLN A 5 35.98 29.86 -14.27
C GLN A 5 35.57 28.60 -13.51
N LEU A 6 34.74 28.79 -12.48
CA LEU A 6 33.93 27.73 -11.91
C LEU A 6 32.87 27.30 -12.94
N GLY A 7 33.03 26.11 -13.51
CA GLY A 7 31.97 25.42 -14.22
C GLY A 7 31.05 24.73 -13.21
N LEU A 8 29.84 25.27 -13.06
CA LEU A 8 28.77 24.75 -12.22
C LEU A 8 28.35 23.36 -12.74
N ALA A 9 28.72 22.29 -12.04
CA ALA A 9 28.17 20.96 -12.31
C ALA A 9 26.71 20.94 -11.86
N ALA A 10 25.78 21.02 -12.82
CA ALA A 10 24.37 20.76 -12.57
C ALA A 10 24.22 19.28 -12.18
N LEU A 11 24.07 19.02 -10.88
CA LEU A 11 23.61 17.73 -10.38
C LEU A 11 22.15 17.55 -10.83
N LEU A 12 21.96 16.89 -11.98
CA LEU A 12 20.68 16.27 -12.31
C LEU A 12 20.40 15.23 -11.24
N ASN A 13 19.54 15.57 -10.28
CA ASN A 13 18.83 14.59 -9.46
C ASN A 13 17.91 13.81 -10.41
N LEU A 14 18.47 12.81 -11.10
CA LEU A 14 17.67 11.70 -11.59
C LEU A 14 17.10 11.02 -10.34
N ALA A 15 15.87 11.37 -9.97
CA ALA A 15 15.04 10.46 -9.21
C ALA A 15 14.83 9.25 -10.14
N CYS A 16 15.75 8.29 -10.06
CA CYS A 16 15.60 7.02 -10.75
C CYS A 16 14.36 6.37 -10.14
N LEU A 17 13.25 6.39 -10.87
CA LEU A 17 12.06 5.63 -10.55
C LEU A 17 12.46 4.15 -10.58
N THR A 18 12.85 3.61 -9.43
CA THR A 18 13.20 2.20 -9.30
C THR A 18 11.91 1.41 -9.19
N THR A 19 11.41 0.92 -10.32
CA THR A 19 10.35 -0.08 -10.31
C THR A 19 10.87 -1.33 -9.61
N GLN A 20 10.20 -1.74 -8.53
CA GLN A 20 10.58 -2.91 -7.77
C GLN A 20 10.27 -4.20 -8.53
N ALA A 21 11.04 -5.26 -8.30
CA ALA A 21 10.81 -6.56 -8.92
C ALA A 21 9.47 -7.18 -8.46
N GLN A 22 8.71 -7.73 -9.40
CA GLN A 22 7.37 -8.28 -9.15
C GLN A 22 7.32 -9.80 -9.37
N ALA A 23 6.44 -10.48 -8.64
CA ALA A 23 6.11 -11.88 -8.86
C ALA A 23 4.60 -12.10 -8.75
N VAL A 24 4.02 -12.94 -9.62
CA VAL A 24 2.60 -13.29 -9.55
C VAL A 24 2.45 -14.64 -8.84
N ASN A 25 1.54 -14.74 -7.87
CA ASN A 25 1.30 -15.97 -7.12
C ASN A 25 0.19 -16.84 -7.76
N SER A 26 -0.16 -17.96 -7.12
CA SER A 26 -1.16 -18.91 -7.64
C SER A 26 -2.59 -18.38 -7.69
N LEU A 27 -2.86 -17.22 -7.08
CA LEU A 27 -4.15 -16.52 -7.12
C LEU A 27 -4.17 -15.34 -8.09
N GLY A 28 -3.08 -15.13 -8.84
CA GLY A 28 -2.94 -13.95 -9.71
C GLY A 28 -2.58 -12.66 -8.96
N MET A 29 -2.18 -12.74 -7.68
CA MET A 29 -1.75 -11.56 -6.93
C MET A 29 -0.35 -11.14 -7.38
N THR A 30 -0.19 -9.88 -7.78
CA THR A 30 1.13 -9.27 -7.98
C THR A 30 1.73 -8.93 -6.63
N LEU A 31 2.89 -9.52 -6.34
CA LEU A 31 3.68 -9.28 -5.13
C LEU A 31 4.92 -8.46 -5.49
N ILE A 32 5.09 -7.31 -4.86
CA ILE A 32 6.20 -6.39 -5.07
C ILE A 32 7.30 -6.70 -4.06
N SER A 33 8.53 -6.82 -4.53
CA SER A 33 9.71 -7.01 -3.68
C SER A 33 10.10 -5.69 -3.03
N VAL A 34 10.09 -5.65 -1.71
CA VAL A 34 10.49 -4.49 -0.91
C VAL A 34 11.89 -4.75 -0.35
N PRO A 35 12.88 -3.90 -0.63
CA PRO A 35 14.24 -4.09 -0.14
C PRO A 35 14.30 -3.92 1.39
N ALA A 36 15.31 -4.54 2.01
CA ALA A 36 15.71 -4.16 3.37
C ALA A 36 16.15 -2.69 3.38
N GLY A 37 15.92 -2.00 4.49
CA GLY A 37 16.25 -0.58 4.58
C GLY A 37 15.82 0.05 5.89
N ALA A 38 15.97 1.37 5.96
CA ALA A 38 15.53 2.14 7.10
C ALA A 38 14.77 3.38 6.63
N PHE A 39 13.83 3.81 7.44
CA PHE A 39 13.03 5.02 7.22
C PHE A 39 12.61 5.63 8.54
N TYR A 40 12.03 6.82 8.45
CA TYR A 40 11.42 7.51 9.57
C TYR A 40 9.91 7.24 9.54
N MET A 41 9.42 6.56 10.57
CA MET A 41 8.01 6.17 10.73
C MET A 41 7.29 7.18 11.62
N GLY A 42 6.02 7.44 11.33
CA GLY A 42 5.16 8.37 12.07
C GLY A 42 5.09 9.77 11.48
N SER A 43 4.44 10.70 12.20
CA SER A 43 4.22 12.08 11.78
C SER A 43 4.38 13.05 12.97
N GLU A 44 4.82 14.28 12.69
CA GLU A 44 4.87 15.39 13.67
C GLU A 44 3.77 16.43 13.41
N ARG A 45 2.68 16.04 12.72
CA ARG A 45 1.68 16.99 12.23
C ARG A 45 0.84 17.55 13.39
N ASP A 46 1.02 18.84 13.70
CA ASP A 46 0.21 19.71 14.56
C ASP A 46 -0.46 19.07 15.81
N GLY A 47 0.20 18.11 16.48
CA GLY A 47 -0.18 17.59 17.81
C GLY A 47 -1.60 17.01 17.94
N LYS A 48 -2.27 16.69 16.83
CA LYS A 48 -3.66 16.16 16.82
C LYS A 48 -3.71 14.63 16.81
N GLU A 49 -2.65 13.97 16.39
CA GLU A 49 -2.53 12.51 16.26
C GLU A 49 -1.39 12.02 17.16
N VAL A 50 -1.69 11.95 18.47
CA VAL A 50 -0.72 11.57 19.51
C VAL A 50 -0.16 10.15 19.35
N ASP A 51 -0.86 9.30 18.61
CA ASP A 51 -0.52 7.92 18.28
C ASP A 51 0.39 7.80 17.05
N GLU A 52 0.51 8.86 16.23
CA GLU A 52 1.45 8.90 15.10
C GLU A 52 2.81 9.53 15.45
N SER A 53 2.90 10.17 16.62
CA SER A 53 4.12 10.81 17.14
C SER A 53 4.82 9.94 18.20
N PRO A 54 6.16 10.08 18.38
CA PRO A 54 7.08 10.88 17.59
C PRO A 54 7.55 10.14 16.35
N VAL A 55 8.08 10.90 15.39
CA VAL A 55 8.84 10.34 14.28
C VAL A 55 10.06 9.60 14.83
N HIS A 56 10.21 8.33 14.44
CA HIS A 56 11.31 7.50 14.91
C HIS A 56 11.87 6.63 13.79
N ARG A 57 13.16 6.29 13.89
CA ARG A 57 13.85 5.52 12.85
C ARG A 57 13.57 4.03 13.01
N VAL A 58 12.98 3.42 11.99
CA VAL A 58 12.75 1.97 11.90
C VAL A 58 13.74 1.35 10.91
N THR A 59 14.23 0.15 11.21
CA THR A 59 15.10 -0.63 10.31
C THR A 59 14.44 -1.98 10.01
N LEU A 60 14.12 -2.21 8.74
CA LEU A 60 13.69 -3.50 8.22
C LEU A 60 14.95 -4.26 7.77
N SER A 61 15.37 -5.22 8.58
CA SER A 61 16.66 -5.91 8.41
C SER A 61 16.69 -6.92 7.25
N ALA A 62 15.53 -7.31 6.73
CA ALA A 62 15.41 -8.26 5.64
C ALA A 62 14.41 -7.75 4.59
N PRO A 63 14.62 -8.07 3.30
CA PRO A 63 13.63 -7.78 2.28
C PRO A 63 12.38 -8.64 2.49
N PHE A 64 11.24 -8.14 2.02
CA PHE A 64 9.97 -8.86 2.03
C PHE A 64 9.23 -8.66 0.72
N ARG A 65 8.07 -9.29 0.59
CA ARG A 65 7.15 -9.03 -0.53
C ARG A 65 5.78 -8.64 0.03
N MET A 66 5.13 -7.69 -0.61
CA MET A 66 3.78 -7.26 -0.27
C MET A 66 2.91 -7.20 -1.54
N ALA A 67 1.62 -7.49 -1.40
CA ALA A 67 0.68 -7.41 -2.52
C ALA A 67 0.62 -5.97 -3.04
N ALA A 68 0.60 -5.81 -4.38
CA ALA A 68 0.54 -4.51 -5.05
C ALA A 68 -0.78 -3.76 -4.79
N THR A 69 -1.84 -4.52 -4.50
CA THR A 69 -3.20 -4.06 -4.20
C THR A 69 -3.72 -4.74 -2.94
N GLU A 70 -4.86 -4.29 -2.42
CA GLU A 70 -5.65 -5.07 -1.48
C GLU A 70 -6.06 -6.43 -2.09
N VAL A 71 -6.38 -7.38 -1.20
CA VAL A 71 -6.92 -8.69 -1.61
C VAL A 71 -8.31 -8.50 -2.20
N THR A 72 -8.56 -9.04 -3.39
CA THR A 72 -9.87 -8.90 -4.05
C THR A 72 -10.87 -9.96 -3.61
N ASN A 73 -12.16 -9.75 -3.89
CA ASN A 73 -13.20 -10.76 -3.67
C ASN A 73 -12.86 -12.10 -4.33
N ALA A 74 -12.46 -12.09 -5.61
CA ALA A 74 -12.13 -13.33 -6.32
C ALA A 74 -10.94 -14.08 -5.67
N GLN A 75 -9.95 -13.36 -5.16
CA GLN A 75 -8.79 -13.96 -4.48
C GLN A 75 -9.19 -14.55 -3.12
N TYR A 76 -9.97 -13.81 -2.32
CA TYR A 76 -10.43 -14.29 -1.02
C TYR A 76 -11.40 -15.46 -1.14
N GLU A 77 -12.26 -15.46 -2.16
CA GLU A 77 -13.22 -16.55 -2.40
C GLU A 77 -12.56 -17.85 -2.88
N ALA A 78 -11.31 -17.81 -3.33
CA ALA A 78 -10.53 -19.04 -3.54
C ALA A 78 -10.20 -19.75 -2.21
N PHE A 79 -10.18 -19.02 -1.09
CA PHE A 79 -10.06 -19.54 0.27
C PHE A 79 -11.42 -19.87 0.89
N ASP A 80 -12.36 -18.93 0.82
CA ASP A 80 -13.71 -19.05 1.38
C ASP A 80 -14.78 -18.74 0.32
N PRO A 81 -15.23 -19.74 -0.46
CA PRO A 81 -16.24 -19.52 -1.49
C PRO A 81 -17.59 -19.02 -0.96
N GLN A 82 -17.91 -19.25 0.31
CA GLN A 82 -19.17 -18.80 0.90
C GLN A 82 -19.18 -17.29 1.13
N HIS A 83 -18.01 -16.67 1.22
CA HIS A 83 -17.87 -15.21 1.36
C HIS A 83 -18.52 -14.43 0.22
N LYS A 84 -18.73 -15.06 -0.95
CA LYS A 84 -19.48 -14.49 -2.08
C LYS A 84 -20.89 -14.03 -1.71
N GLN A 85 -21.49 -14.61 -0.67
CA GLN A 85 -22.81 -14.20 -0.14
C GLN A 85 -22.81 -12.80 0.49
N LEU A 86 -21.63 -12.26 0.84
CA LEU A 86 -21.49 -10.93 1.43
C LEU A 86 -21.30 -9.82 0.39
N ARG A 87 -21.13 -10.16 -0.89
CA ARG A 87 -21.03 -9.18 -1.97
C ARG A 87 -22.28 -8.31 -2.04
N GLY A 88 -22.09 -7.02 -2.25
CA GLY A 88 -23.19 -6.05 -2.31
C GLY A 88 -23.91 -5.82 -0.99
N LYS A 89 -23.44 -6.41 0.12
CA LYS A 89 -23.98 -6.11 1.45
C LYS A 89 -23.80 -4.62 1.72
N ARG A 90 -24.92 -3.92 1.95
CA ARG A 90 -24.98 -2.45 2.08
C ARG A 90 -24.49 -1.70 0.82
N GLY A 91 -24.50 -2.33 -0.34
CA GLY A 91 -24.07 -1.76 -1.61
C GLY A 91 -22.57 -1.85 -1.90
N PHE A 92 -21.75 -2.40 -1.00
CA PHE A 92 -20.29 -2.43 -1.15
C PHE A 92 -19.77 -3.72 -1.82
N SER A 93 -18.64 -3.61 -2.52
CA SER A 93 -17.81 -4.72 -3.02
C SER A 93 -18.63 -5.83 -3.70
N THR A 94 -19.10 -5.53 -4.91
CA THR A 94 -19.97 -6.38 -5.73
C THR A 94 -19.19 -7.20 -6.76
N GLN A 95 -18.09 -6.67 -7.30
CA GLN A 95 -17.36 -7.30 -8.42
C GLN A 95 -16.14 -8.10 -7.96
N ASP A 96 -15.60 -8.92 -8.86
CA ASP A 96 -14.47 -9.83 -8.60
C ASP A 96 -13.18 -9.07 -8.27
N GLU A 97 -12.95 -7.92 -8.94
CA GLU A 97 -11.76 -7.07 -8.79
C GLU A 97 -11.91 -5.97 -7.74
N GLU A 98 -12.96 -6.03 -6.91
CA GLU A 98 -13.10 -5.13 -5.76
C GLU A 98 -12.44 -5.73 -4.52
N ALA A 99 -11.86 -4.87 -3.68
CA ALA A 99 -11.26 -5.27 -2.40
C ALA A 99 -12.28 -6.01 -1.54
N VAL A 100 -11.87 -7.15 -0.98
CA VAL A 100 -12.71 -7.92 -0.07
C VAL A 100 -12.94 -7.12 1.21
N VAL A 101 -14.21 -7.05 1.64
CA VAL A 101 -14.63 -6.34 2.86
C VAL A 101 -15.51 -7.25 3.71
N PHE A 102 -15.82 -6.85 4.95
CA PHE A 102 -16.48 -7.71 5.95
C PHE A 102 -15.63 -8.89 6.45
N VAL A 103 -14.31 -8.76 6.32
CA VAL A 103 -13.30 -9.69 6.84
C VAL A 103 -12.70 -9.08 8.11
N ASN A 104 -12.70 -9.84 9.21
CA ASN A 104 -12.04 -9.44 10.46
C ASN A 104 -10.57 -9.88 10.49
N TYR A 105 -9.82 -9.43 11.51
CA TYR A 105 -8.40 -9.73 11.67
C TYR A 105 -8.10 -11.24 11.71
N GLN A 106 -8.91 -12.04 12.40
CA GLN A 106 -8.73 -13.49 12.48
C GLN A 106 -8.93 -14.16 11.12
N GLN A 107 -9.94 -13.74 10.36
CA GLN A 107 -10.22 -14.22 9.01
C GLN A 107 -9.12 -13.85 8.02
N ALA A 108 -8.58 -12.63 8.10
CA ALA A 108 -7.44 -12.20 7.29
C ALA A 108 -6.18 -13.05 7.57
N ASN A 109 -5.88 -13.33 8.85
CA ASN A 109 -4.80 -14.24 9.20
C ASN A 109 -5.06 -15.69 8.74
N ALA A 110 -6.31 -16.15 8.79
CA ALA A 110 -6.68 -17.47 8.29
C ALA A 110 -6.45 -17.58 6.77
N PHE A 111 -6.78 -16.54 6.01
CA PHE A 111 -6.45 -16.46 4.58
C PHE A 111 -4.94 -16.55 4.33
N CYS A 112 -4.12 -15.78 5.08
CA CYS A 112 -2.66 -15.87 4.98
C CYS A 112 -2.12 -17.26 5.32
N ALA A 113 -2.63 -17.89 6.37
CA ALA A 113 -2.23 -19.23 6.77
C ALA A 113 -2.60 -20.29 5.71
N TRP A 114 -3.81 -20.19 5.16
CA TRP A 114 -4.26 -21.05 4.07
C TRP A 114 -3.40 -20.88 2.82
N LEU A 115 -3.12 -19.64 2.41
CA LEU A 115 -2.28 -19.36 1.25
C LEU A 115 -0.85 -19.86 1.46
N SER A 116 -0.35 -19.76 2.70
CA SER A 116 0.95 -20.32 3.08
C SER A 116 1.02 -21.83 2.87
N LYS A 117 -0.01 -22.54 3.34
CA LYS A 117 -0.13 -23.99 3.14
C LYS A 117 -0.26 -24.36 1.67
N LYS A 118 -1.03 -23.58 0.89
CA LYS A 118 -1.26 -23.81 -0.53
C LYS A 118 0.02 -23.69 -1.35
N GLU A 119 0.86 -22.70 -1.07
CA GLU A 119 2.07 -22.42 -1.86
C GLU A 119 3.39 -22.91 -1.25
N GLY A 120 3.38 -23.37 0.00
CA GLY A 120 4.60 -23.75 0.71
C GLY A 120 5.53 -22.56 0.99
N LYS A 121 4.98 -21.35 1.09
CA LYS A 121 5.71 -20.09 1.37
C LYS A 121 5.07 -19.36 2.54
N PRO A 122 5.80 -18.56 3.33
CA PRO A 122 5.19 -17.79 4.40
C PRO A 122 4.41 -16.59 3.85
N TYR A 123 3.10 -16.56 4.10
CA TYR A 123 2.23 -15.40 3.92
C TYR A 123 1.71 -14.94 5.28
N ARG A 124 1.63 -13.62 5.47
CA ARG A 124 1.12 -12.96 6.67
C ARG A 124 0.65 -11.56 6.33
N LEU A 125 -0.04 -10.93 7.27
CA LEU A 125 -0.26 -9.49 7.23
C LEU A 125 1.08 -8.73 7.35
N PRO A 126 1.22 -7.57 6.69
CA PRO A 126 2.36 -6.70 6.95
C PRO A 126 2.32 -6.21 8.40
N THR A 127 3.49 -5.97 8.98
CA THR A 127 3.58 -5.13 10.18
C THR A 127 3.24 -3.69 9.80
N GLU A 128 2.87 -2.86 10.78
CA GLU A 128 2.61 -1.45 10.56
C GLU A 128 3.81 -0.74 9.91
N ALA A 129 5.02 -1.01 10.40
CA ALA A 129 6.26 -0.47 9.84
C ALA A 129 6.51 -0.91 8.39
N GLU A 130 6.21 -2.16 8.03
CA GLU A 130 6.34 -2.63 6.65
C GLU A 130 5.33 -1.96 5.73
N TRP A 131 4.09 -1.80 6.20
CA TRP A 131 3.03 -1.12 5.45
C TRP A 131 3.39 0.35 5.21
N GLU A 132 3.83 1.09 6.24
CA GLU A 132 4.20 2.50 6.09
C GLU A 132 5.46 2.66 5.22
N TYR A 133 6.45 1.77 5.35
CA TYR A 133 7.65 1.79 4.51
C TYR A 133 7.30 1.61 3.03
N ALA A 134 6.40 0.65 2.74
CA ALA A 134 5.91 0.41 1.38
C ALA A 134 5.02 1.56 0.87
N CYS A 135 4.20 2.18 1.73
CA CYS A 135 3.38 3.34 1.41
C CYS A 135 4.23 4.55 1.01
N ARG A 136 5.24 4.88 1.82
CA ARG A 136 6.19 5.97 1.55
C ARG A 136 7.05 5.72 0.32
N ALA A 137 7.43 4.47 0.04
CA ALA A 137 8.22 4.10 -1.14
C ALA A 137 9.47 4.99 -1.35
N GLY A 138 10.14 5.34 -0.25
CA GLY A 138 11.34 6.19 -0.23
C GLY A 138 11.08 7.69 -0.10
N THR A 139 9.82 8.15 -0.08
CA THR A 139 9.52 9.56 0.25
C THR A 139 9.58 9.81 1.75
N VAL A 140 9.84 11.07 2.12
CA VAL A 140 9.80 11.56 3.52
C VAL A 140 8.69 12.60 3.73
N THR A 141 7.83 12.75 2.73
CA THR A 141 6.69 13.68 2.74
C THR A 141 5.45 13.02 3.34
N ASP A 142 4.41 13.83 3.55
CA ASP A 142 3.10 13.39 4.05
C ASP A 142 2.46 12.27 3.21
N PHE A 143 2.59 12.35 1.88
CA PHE A 143 2.10 11.36 0.94
C PHE A 143 3.23 10.90 0.03
N SER A 144 3.08 9.75 -0.61
CA SER A 144 4.04 9.30 -1.65
C SER A 144 4.01 10.19 -2.91
N THR A 145 3.01 11.06 -3.00
CA THR A 145 2.81 12.08 -4.05
C THR A 145 3.39 13.45 -3.67
N GLY A 146 3.98 13.58 -2.49
CA GLY A 146 4.52 14.85 -1.96
C GLY A 146 3.73 15.36 -0.75
N SER A 147 3.63 16.69 -0.61
CA SER A 147 2.97 17.34 0.53
C SER A 147 1.44 17.44 0.43
N SER A 148 0.82 16.88 -0.62
CA SER A 148 -0.62 16.93 -0.81
C SER A 148 -1.12 15.67 -1.52
N LEU A 149 -2.30 15.18 -1.15
CA LEU A 149 -2.94 14.05 -1.81
C LEU A 149 -3.81 14.50 -3.00
N PRO A 150 -3.43 14.18 -4.26
CA PRO A 150 -4.21 14.59 -5.42
C PRO A 150 -5.62 13.98 -5.41
N GLN A 151 -6.59 14.68 -6.00
CA GLN A 151 -8.01 14.27 -5.97
C GLN A 151 -8.26 12.84 -6.48
N VAL A 152 -7.46 12.35 -7.44
CA VAL A 152 -7.57 10.98 -7.97
C VAL A 152 -7.38 9.91 -6.88
N TYR A 153 -6.65 10.21 -5.81
CA TYR A 153 -6.43 9.30 -4.69
C TYR A 153 -7.53 9.38 -3.63
N GLN A 154 -8.33 10.45 -3.62
CA GLN A 154 -9.30 10.69 -2.56
C GLN A 154 -10.56 9.85 -2.74
N LYS A 155 -10.60 8.67 -2.09
CA LYS A 155 -11.75 7.77 -2.03
C LYS A 155 -12.71 8.12 -0.87
N ASN A 156 -13.10 9.38 -0.76
CA ASN A 156 -13.91 9.87 0.36
C ASN A 156 -15.41 9.56 0.17
N GLN A 157 -16.07 9.12 1.24
CA GLN A 157 -17.52 9.21 1.32
C GLN A 157 -17.92 10.69 1.32
N ALA A 158 -19.02 11.05 0.65
CA ALA A 158 -19.67 12.33 0.92
C ALA A 158 -20.00 12.44 2.41
N THR A 159 -19.59 13.52 3.08
CA THR A 159 -19.82 13.80 4.51
C THR A 159 -21.30 14.07 4.85
N ASP A 160 -22.22 13.87 3.91
CA ASP A 160 -23.64 14.01 4.15
C ASP A 160 -24.23 12.72 4.76
N ARG A 161 -25.46 12.82 5.28
CA ARG A 161 -26.15 11.68 5.88
C ARG A 161 -26.57 10.61 4.86
N ASN A 162 -26.32 10.81 3.57
CA ASN A 162 -26.58 9.85 2.51
C ASN A 162 -25.27 9.17 2.12
N THR A 163 -25.10 7.94 2.56
CA THR A 163 -23.94 7.12 2.18
C THR A 163 -23.86 6.95 0.67
N ALA A 164 -22.91 7.64 0.03
CA ALA A 164 -22.51 7.33 -1.33
C ALA A 164 -21.57 6.13 -1.30
N VAL A 165 -21.93 5.06 -2.01
CA VAL A 165 -21.06 3.90 -2.19
C VAL A 165 -19.86 4.34 -3.04
N VAL A 166 -18.67 4.21 -2.50
CA VAL A 166 -17.41 4.43 -3.22
C VAL A 166 -17.01 3.10 -3.88
N SER A 167 -16.48 3.16 -5.09
CA SER A 167 -15.96 1.95 -5.75
C SER A 167 -14.80 1.39 -4.94
N LEU A 168 -14.81 0.07 -4.74
CA LEU A 168 -13.74 -0.66 -4.08
C LEU A 168 -12.87 -1.40 -5.09
N LYS A 169 -13.00 -1.09 -6.39
CA LYS A 169 -12.14 -1.65 -7.41
C LYS A 169 -10.69 -1.29 -7.09
N VAL A 170 -9.82 -2.29 -7.09
CA VAL A 170 -8.39 -2.08 -6.81
C VAL A 170 -7.67 -1.50 -8.04
N ALA A 171 -6.47 -0.97 -7.80
CA ALA A 171 -5.61 -0.33 -8.78
C ALA A 171 -6.32 0.78 -9.59
N GLN A 172 -7.11 1.61 -8.91
CA GLN A 172 -7.79 2.76 -9.55
C GLN A 172 -6.99 4.06 -9.42
N THR A 173 -6.17 4.17 -8.38
CA THR A 173 -5.26 5.29 -8.18
C THR A 173 -3.93 5.02 -8.90
N PRO A 174 -3.16 6.05 -9.32
CA PRO A 174 -1.81 5.80 -9.80
C PRO A 174 -0.95 5.14 -8.71
N ALA A 175 -0.06 4.24 -9.10
CA ALA A 175 0.82 3.60 -8.13
C ALA A 175 1.84 4.59 -7.53
N ASN A 176 2.28 4.32 -6.31
CA ASN A 176 3.44 4.97 -5.72
C ASN A 176 4.75 4.57 -6.47
N PRO A 177 5.91 5.20 -6.17
CA PRO A 177 7.17 4.92 -6.87
C PRO A 177 7.62 3.46 -6.91
N TRP A 178 7.13 2.61 -5.99
CA TRP A 178 7.47 1.18 -5.95
C TRP A 178 6.45 0.28 -6.63
N GLY A 179 5.32 0.84 -7.10
CA GLY A 179 4.29 0.11 -7.83
C GLY A 179 3.10 -0.33 -6.97
N PHE A 180 2.99 0.13 -5.72
CA PHE A 180 1.82 -0.14 -4.88
C PHE A 180 0.69 0.82 -5.19
N TYR A 181 -0.53 0.32 -5.19
CA TYR A 181 -1.75 1.06 -5.47
C TYR A 181 -2.56 1.26 -4.19
N ASP A 182 -3.39 2.31 -4.17
CA ASP A 182 -4.47 2.49 -3.19
C ASP A 182 -4.01 2.53 -1.70
N LEU A 183 -2.76 2.90 -1.43
CA LEU A 183 -2.21 3.03 -0.07
C LEU A 183 -2.55 4.37 0.62
N HIS A 184 -3.22 5.30 -0.07
CA HIS A 184 -3.66 6.61 0.44
C HIS A 184 -5.16 6.77 0.34
#